data_AF-Q9YHA0-F1
#
_entry.id   AF-Q9YHA0-F1
#
_cell.length_a   1.000
_cell.length_b   1.000
_cell.length_c   1.000
_cell.angle_alpha   90.00
_cell.angle_beta   90.00
_cell.angle_gamma   90.00
#
_symmetry.space_group_name_H-M   'P 1'
#
loop_
_entity.id
_entity.type
_entity.pdbx_description
1 polymer ?
#
loop_
_entity_poly.entity_id
_entity_poly.type
_entity_poly.pdbx_seq_one_letter_code
_entity_poly.pdbx_strand_id
1 'polypeptide(L)'
;RKLAFRYRRVKEIYNTYKNNVGGLLGPAKREAWLQLRAEIEALTDSWLTLALKALTLIHSRTNCVNILVTTTQLIPALAKVLLYGLGVVFPIENIYSATKIGKESCFERIIQRFGRKVV
;
A
#
# COMPACT_ATOMS: atom_id res chain seq x y z
N ARG A 1 -0.07 -24.98 -6.28
CA ARG A 1 -0.65 -24.32 -7.49
C ARG A 1 -1.80 -23.35 -7.18
N LYS A 2 -2.90 -23.74 -6.51
CA LYS A 2 -4.06 -22.85 -6.23
C LYS A 2 -3.71 -21.58 -5.44
N LEU A 3 -2.80 -21.66 -4.47
CA LEU A 3 -2.38 -20.50 -3.66
C LEU A 3 -1.68 -19.40 -4.48
N ALA A 4 -0.70 -19.79 -5.31
CA ALA A 4 0.02 -18.86 -6.18
C ALA A 4 -0.93 -18.15 -7.17
N PHE A 5 -1.94 -18.88 -7.68
CA PHE A 5 -2.97 -18.29 -8.54
C PHE A 5 -3.76 -17.20 -7.81
N ARG A 6 -4.16 -17.44 -6.56
CA ARG A 6 -4.88 -16.43 -5.76
C ARG A 6 -4.04 -15.16 -5.55
N TYR A 7 -2.77 -15.30 -5.18
CA TYR A 7 -1.90 -14.12 -4.99
C TYR A 7 -1.62 -13.38 -6.30
N ARG A 8 -1.50 -14.09 -7.43
CA ARG A 8 -1.42 -13.45 -8.75
C ARG A 8 -2.69 -12.65 -9.05
N ARG A 9 -3.87 -13.23 -8.80
CA ARG A 9 -5.14 -12.54 -8.98
C ARG A 9 -5.27 -11.30 -8.08
N VAL A 10 -4.82 -11.39 -6.83
CA VAL A 10 -4.76 -10.23 -5.91
C VAL A 10 -3.86 -9.14 -6.49
N LYS A 11 -2.71 -9.51 -7.05
CA LYS A 11 -1.79 -8.57 -7.70
C LYS A 11 -2.43 -7.87 -8.90
N GLU A 12 -3.14 -8.61 -9.75
CA GLU A 12 -3.90 -8.05 -10.87
C GLU A 12 -4.97 -7.05 -10.39
N ILE A 13 -5.76 -7.42 -9.37
CA ILE A 13 -6.79 -6.54 -8.79
C ILE A 13 -6.15 -5.26 -8.24
N TYR A 14 -5.09 -5.38 -7.44
CA TYR A 14 -4.39 -4.23 -6.89
C TYR A 14 -3.90 -3.29 -8.00
N ASN A 15 -3.21 -3.82 -9.01
CA ASN A 15 -2.67 -2.99 -10.09
C ASN A 15 -3.76 -2.36 -10.97
N THR A 16 -4.89 -3.05 -11.16
CA THR A 16 -6.04 -2.55 -11.92
C THR A 16 -6.75 -1.41 -11.19
N TYR A 17 -6.89 -1.53 -9.87
CA TYR A 17 -7.77 -0.65 -9.08
C TYR A 17 -7.03 0.32 -8.15
N LYS A 18 -5.69 0.30 -8.07
CA LYS A 18 -4.91 1.23 -7.20
C LYS A 18 -5.19 2.72 -7.45
N ASN A 19 -5.58 3.09 -8.68
CA ASN A 19 -5.98 4.44 -9.07
C ASN A 19 -7.50 4.61 -9.22
N ASN A 20 -8.28 3.53 -8.98
CA ASN A 20 -9.74 3.52 -9.14
C ASN A 20 -10.40 2.60 -8.10
N VAL A 21 -10.10 2.81 -6.83
CA VAL A 21 -10.61 1.97 -5.73
C VAL A 21 -12.14 2.04 -5.66
N GLY A 22 -12.74 3.18 -6.00
CA GLY A 22 -14.19 3.32 -6.12
C GLY A 22 -14.81 2.34 -7.13
N GLY A 23 -14.14 2.09 -8.26
CA GLY A 23 -14.56 1.10 -9.24
C GLY A 23 -14.47 -0.35 -8.73
N LEU A 24 -13.54 -0.65 -7.81
CA LEU A 24 -13.46 -1.96 -7.16
C LEU A 24 -14.59 -2.17 -6.14
N LEU A 25 -14.94 -1.12 -5.41
CA LEU A 25 -15.95 -1.18 -4.36
C LEU A 25 -17.39 -1.20 -4.89
N GLY A 26 -17.62 -0.59 -6.05
CA GLY A 26 -18.97 -0.36 -6.60
C GLY A 26 -19.64 0.88 -6.01
N PRO A 27 -20.74 1.36 -6.61
CA PRO A 27 -21.29 2.70 -6.37
C PRO A 27 -21.71 2.96 -4.91
N ALA A 28 -22.50 2.08 -4.30
CA ALA A 28 -22.99 2.27 -2.93
C ALA A 28 -21.86 2.29 -1.90
N LYS A 29 -20.87 1.38 -2.03
CA LYS A 29 -19.72 1.33 -1.13
C LYS A 29 -18.72 2.44 -1.39
N ARG A 30 -18.58 2.90 -2.64
CA ARG A 30 -17.75 4.05 -3.01
C ARG A 30 -18.21 5.30 -2.26
N GLU A 31 -19.52 5.57 -2.22
CA GLU A 31 -20.04 6.77 -1.56
C GLU A 31 -19.76 6.75 -0.05
N ALA A 32 -20.12 5.65 0.62
CA ALA A 32 -19.83 5.48 2.04
C ALA A 32 -18.31 5.55 2.34
N TRP A 33 -17.47 5.02 1.45
CA TRP A 33 -16.01 5.09 1.58
C TRP A 33 -15.49 6.53 1.46
N LEU A 34 -15.99 7.31 0.52
CA LEU A 34 -15.60 8.71 0.35
C LEU A 34 -16.03 9.57 1.55
N GLN A 35 -17.25 9.37 2.04
CA GLN A 35 -17.75 10.03 3.24
C GLN A 35 -16.87 9.71 4.46
N LEU A 36 -16.60 8.43 4.70
CA LEU A 36 -15.73 8.00 5.81
C LEU A 36 -14.31 8.56 5.68
N ARG A 37 -13.75 8.64 4.46
CA ARG A 37 -12.43 9.23 4.22
C ARG A 37 -12.42 10.72 4.55
N ALA A 38 -13.48 11.46 4.23
CA ALA A 38 -13.59 12.87 4.57
C ALA A 38 -13.66 13.09 6.09
N GLU A 39 -14.44 12.27 6.80
CA GLU A 39 -14.54 12.31 8.27
C GLU A 39 -13.19 11.98 8.94
N ILE A 40 -12.47 10.97 8.44
CA ILE A 40 -11.12 10.64 8.94
C ILE A 40 -10.14 11.78 8.69
N GLU A 41 -10.14 12.42 7.51
CA GLU A 41 -9.27 13.56 7.24
C GLU A 41 -9.55 14.73 8.19
N ALA A 42 -10.82 15.02 8.48
CA ALA A 42 -11.21 16.06 9.42
C ALA A 42 -10.79 15.72 10.86
N LEU A 43 -11.02 14.48 11.31
CA LEU A 43 -10.66 14.02 12.65
C LEU A 43 -9.14 13.93 12.91
N THR A 44 -8.34 13.79 11.86
CA THR A 44 -6.89 13.58 11.96
C THR A 44 -6.08 14.80 11.51
N ASP A 45 -6.72 15.96 11.38
CA ASP A 45 -6.07 17.20 10.91
C ASP A 45 -5.26 16.98 9.63
N SER A 46 -5.85 16.28 8.66
CA SER A 46 -5.23 15.97 7.36
C SER A 46 -3.94 15.13 7.45
N TRP A 47 -3.79 14.27 8.47
CA TRP A 47 -2.62 13.41 8.66
C TRP A 47 -2.24 12.63 7.40
N LEU A 48 -3.20 11.97 6.75
CA LEU A 48 -2.93 11.16 5.56
C LEU A 48 -2.55 12.05 4.37
N THR A 49 -3.21 13.19 4.19
CA THR A 49 -2.83 14.19 3.19
C THR A 49 -1.38 14.65 3.37
N LEU A 50 -0.96 14.93 4.62
CA LEU A 50 0.43 15.30 4.92
C LEU A 50 1.42 14.16 4.61
N ALA A 51 1.10 12.92 5.03
CA ALA A 51 1.93 11.76 4.71
C ALA A 51 2.03 11.50 3.20
N LEU A 52 0.92 11.66 2.47
CA LEU A 52 0.87 11.50 1.01
C LEU A 52 1.72 12.54 0.28
N LYS A 53 1.85 13.78 0.77
CA LYS A 53 2.76 14.78 0.18
C LYS A 53 4.21 14.28 0.18
N ALA A 54 4.69 13.76 1.31
CA ALA A 54 6.04 13.20 1.42
C ALA A 54 6.22 11.96 0.55
N LEU A 55 5.26 11.01 0.60
CA LEU A 55 5.32 9.78 -0.20
C LEU A 55 5.28 10.06 -1.70
N THR A 56 4.50 11.05 -2.15
CA THR A 56 4.42 11.45 -3.55
C THR A 56 5.70 12.13 -4.01
N LEU A 57 6.32 12.96 -3.16
CA LEU A 57 7.62 13.56 -3.45
C LEU A 57 8.74 12.51 -3.57
N ILE A 58 8.72 11.47 -2.74
CA ILE A 58 9.64 10.34 -2.87
C ILE A 58 9.36 9.59 -4.19
N HIS A 59 8.08 9.34 -4.50
CA HIS A 59 7.66 8.62 -5.70
C HIS A 59 8.04 9.34 -7.00
N SER A 60 8.13 10.67 -7.01
CA SER A 60 8.54 11.45 -8.19
C SER A 60 10.05 11.50 -8.41
N ARG A 61 10.88 11.08 -7.45
CA ARG A 61 12.35 11.08 -7.56
C ARG A 61 12.83 9.75 -8.15
N THR A 62 13.62 9.81 -9.22
CA THR A 62 14.10 8.63 -9.97
C THR A 62 14.98 7.66 -9.16
N ASN A 63 15.67 8.17 -8.14
CA ASN A 63 16.60 7.38 -7.30
C ASN A 63 16.02 7.07 -5.92
N CYS A 64 14.72 7.29 -5.69
CA CYS A 64 14.08 7.01 -4.42
C CYS A 64 12.95 5.98 -4.61
N VAL A 65 12.68 5.19 -3.57
CA VAL A 65 11.65 4.17 -3.62
C VAL A 65 10.88 4.12 -2.30
N ASN A 66 9.56 4.06 -2.39
CA ASN A 66 8.70 3.80 -1.25
C ASN A 66 8.61 2.29 -0.99
N ILE A 67 8.84 1.88 0.26
CA ILE A 67 8.71 0.50 0.73
C ILE A 67 7.86 0.50 2.00
N LEU A 68 6.89 -0.41 2.08
CA LEU A 68 6.03 -0.56 3.25
C LEU A 68 6.33 -1.88 3.96
N VAL A 69 6.65 -1.80 5.25
CA VAL A 69 6.74 -2.97 6.13
C VAL A 69 5.69 -2.84 7.24
N THR A 70 4.77 -3.80 7.32
CA THR A 70 3.65 -3.76 8.27
C THR A 70 3.49 -5.08 9.02
N THR A 71 3.05 -5.02 10.28
CA THR A 71 2.69 -6.20 11.08
C THR A 71 1.32 -6.77 10.71
N THR A 72 0.57 -6.11 9.82
CA THR A 72 -0.71 -6.61 9.30
C THR A 72 -0.48 -7.75 8.31
N GLN A 73 -1.35 -8.77 8.33
CA GLN A 73 -1.34 -9.83 7.33
C GLN A 73 -1.45 -9.24 5.91
N LEU A 74 -0.80 -9.87 4.94
CA LEU A 74 -0.63 -9.29 3.60
C LEU A 74 -1.95 -8.88 2.93
N ILE A 75 -2.98 -9.74 2.93
CA ILE A 75 -4.24 -9.42 2.24
C ILE A 75 -4.97 -8.22 2.88
N PRO A 76 -5.20 -8.17 4.21
CA PRO A 76 -5.73 -6.97 4.86
C PRO A 76 -4.84 -5.73 4.72
N ALA A 77 -3.51 -5.89 4.67
CA ALA A 77 -2.59 -4.79 4.45
C ALA A 77 -2.80 -4.15 3.07
N LEU A 78 -2.92 -4.97 2.02
CA LEU A 78 -3.20 -4.49 0.66
C LEU A 78 -4.57 -3.80 0.58
N ALA A 79 -5.58 -4.33 1.27
CA ALA A 79 -6.89 -3.69 1.35
C ALA A 79 -6.80 -2.31 2.02
N LYS A 80 -6.07 -2.18 3.14
CA LYS A 80 -5.81 -0.88 3.78
C LYS A 80 -5.08 0.08 2.84
N VAL A 81 -4.02 -0.36 2.18
CA VAL A 81 -3.26 0.48 1.24
C VAL A 81 -4.16 1.03 0.13
N LEU A 82 -5.05 0.21 -0.43
CA LEU A 82 -6.04 0.67 -1.42
C LEU A 82 -7.04 1.66 -0.80
N LEU A 83 -7.69 1.30 0.30
CA LEU A 83 -8.73 2.13 0.93
C LEU A 83 -8.22 3.48 1.45
N TYR A 84 -6.94 3.56 1.84
CA TYR A 84 -6.27 4.79 2.22
C TYR A 84 -5.64 5.55 1.02
N GLY A 85 -5.86 5.10 -0.22
CA GLY A 85 -5.36 5.78 -1.42
C GLY A 85 -3.84 5.73 -1.60
N LEU A 86 -3.16 4.83 -0.88
CA LEU A 86 -1.70 4.67 -0.91
C LEU A 86 -1.24 3.77 -2.07
N GLY A 87 -2.17 3.14 -2.79
CA GLY A 87 -1.87 2.17 -3.84
C GLY A 87 -1.02 2.74 -4.99
N VAL A 88 -1.14 4.04 -5.25
CA VAL A 88 -0.41 4.75 -6.31
C VAL A 88 1.09 4.85 -5.97
N VAL A 89 1.42 5.13 -4.71
CA VAL A 89 2.78 5.42 -4.25
C VAL A 89 3.55 4.19 -3.78
N PHE A 90 2.86 3.09 -3.48
CA PHE A 90 3.47 1.80 -3.13
C PHE A 90 3.20 0.75 -4.22
N PRO A 91 4.21 0.40 -5.05
CA PRO A 91 4.16 -0.81 -5.86
C PRO A 91 3.86 -2.03 -4.97
N ILE A 92 3.02 -2.95 -5.42
CA ILE A 92 2.61 -4.11 -4.62
C ILE A 92 3.79 -5.01 -4.22
N GLU A 93 4.83 -5.05 -5.05
CA GLU A 93 6.08 -5.77 -4.79
C GLU A 93 6.89 -5.15 -3.65
N ASN A 94 6.59 -3.91 -3.26
CA ASN A 94 7.29 -3.19 -2.20
C ASN A 94 6.52 -3.22 -0.86
N ILE A 95 5.49 -4.07 -0.75
CA ILE A 95 4.69 -4.23 0.47
C ILE A 95 5.05 -5.56 1.13
N TYR A 96 5.65 -5.49 2.31
CA TYR A 96 6.10 -6.63 3.09
C TYR A 96 5.24 -6.78 4.35
N SER A 97 4.74 -8.00 4.58
CA SER A 97 4.02 -8.37 5.79
C SER A 97 4.99 -9.04 6.77
N ALA A 98 5.24 -8.38 7.89
CA ALA A 98 6.08 -8.82 8.99
C ALA A 98 5.34 -9.73 9.99
N THR A 99 4.08 -10.09 9.73
CA THR A 99 3.23 -10.82 10.69
C THR A 99 3.82 -12.16 11.13
N LYS A 100 4.54 -12.86 10.25
CA LYS A 100 5.12 -14.18 10.55
C LYS A 100 6.61 -14.18 10.83
N ILE A 101 7.36 -13.26 10.21
CA ILE A 101 8.83 -13.28 10.22
C ILE A 101 9.45 -12.11 11.00
N GLY A 102 8.64 -11.18 11.50
CA GLY A 102 9.13 -9.97 12.16
C GLY A 102 9.66 -8.92 11.17
N LYS A 103 9.90 -7.70 11.68
CA LYS A 103 10.35 -6.57 10.84
C LYS A 103 11.82 -6.72 10.41
N GLU A 104 12.67 -7.25 11.29
CA GLU A 104 14.11 -7.43 11.00
C GLU A 104 14.33 -8.33 9.78
N SER A 105 13.69 -9.50 9.72
CA SER A 105 13.77 -10.36 8.54
C SER A 105 13.15 -9.73 7.28
N CYS A 106 12.17 -8.83 7.40
CA CYS A 106 11.70 -8.04 6.25
C CYS A 106 12.80 -7.07 5.77
N PHE A 107 13.47 -6.38 6.69
CA PHE A 107 14.55 -5.44 6.38
C PHE A 107 15.74 -6.14 5.73
N GLU A 108 16.16 -7.30 6.22
CA GLU A 108 17.20 -8.11 5.58
C GLU A 108 16.84 -8.47 4.13
N ARG A 109 15.59 -8.89 3.88
CA ARG A 109 15.11 -9.18 2.52
C ARG A 109 15.08 -7.95 1.62
N ILE A 110 14.75 -6.79 2.18
CA ILE A 110 14.79 -5.50 1.45
C ILE A 110 16.24 -5.16 1.08
N ILE A 111 17.18 -5.26 2.04
CA ILE A 111 18.61 -5.03 1.80
C ILE A 111 19.18 -6.01 0.77
N GLN A 112 18.77 -7.28 0.82
CA GLN A 112 19.16 -8.27 -0.20
C GLN A 112 18.64 -7.92 -1.60
N ARG A 113 17.43 -7.33 -1.70
CA ARG A 113 16.82 -6.95 -2.98
C ARG A 113 17.42 -5.67 -3.57
N PHE A 114 17.61 -4.64 -2.77
CA PHE A 114 18.06 -3.31 -3.23
C PHE A 114 19.58 -3.12 -3.11
N GLY A 115 20.27 -3.97 -2.35
CA GLY A 115 21.70 -3.88 -2.09
C GLY A 115 22.03 -3.07 -0.85
N ARG A 116 23.25 -3.27 -0.32
CA ARG A 116 23.75 -2.59 0.89
C ARG A 116 24.22 -1.15 0.68
N LYS A 117 24.34 -0.70 -0.58
CA LYS A 117 24.82 0.64 -0.94
C LYS A 117 23.68 1.68 -1.04
N VAL A 118 22.43 1.26 -0.83
CA VAL A 118 21.28 2.17 -0.82
C VAL A 118 21.20 2.86 0.53
N VAL A 119 20.97 4.17 0.52
CA VAL A 119 20.81 5.02 1.70
C VAL A 119 19.35 5.40 1.86
#